data_AF-A0A925XBP2-F1
#
_entry.id   AF-A0A925XBP2-F1
#
_cell.length_a   1.000
_cell.length_b   1.000
_cell.length_c   1.000
_cell.angle_alpha   90.00
_cell.angle_beta   90.00
_cell.angle_gamma   90.00
#
_symmetry.space_group_name_H-M   'P 1'
#
loop_
_entity.id
_entity.type
_entity.pdbx_description
1 polymer ?
#
loop_
_entity_poly.entity_id
_entity_poly.type
_entity_poly.pdbx_seq_one_letter_code
_entity_poly.pdbx_strand_id
1 'polypeptide(L)'
;GSMHLQLLLGLILYFGLSPFGLKAFDLGMKVVMKTPTYRHWAVEHITTMIIAVAIAQIGRIVSKKAPSDLLKHKRAAIYYSIAVFLILLSIPYAFVGERLFRSL
;
A
#
# COMPACT_ATOMS: atom_id res chain seq x y z
N GLY A 1 -4.62 -3.49 -18.97
CA GLY A 1 -5.41 -3.98 -17.83
C GLY A 1 -5.06 -3.18 -16.58
N SER A 2 -6.06 -2.68 -15.85
CA SER A 2 -5.91 -1.67 -14.76
C SER A 2 -4.87 -1.98 -13.67
N MET A 3 -4.41 -3.22 -13.60
CA MET A 3 -3.49 -3.69 -12.56
C MET A 3 -2.02 -3.66 -12.97
N HIS A 4 -1.74 -3.71 -14.27
CA HIS A 4 -0.45 -3.27 -14.79
C HIS A 4 -0.29 -1.76 -14.60
N LEU A 5 -1.40 -1.00 -14.73
CA LEU A 5 -1.42 0.43 -14.44
C LEU A 5 -1.21 0.70 -12.94
N GLN A 6 -1.81 -0.09 -12.04
CA GLN A 6 -1.58 -0.01 -10.59
C GLN A 6 -0.12 -0.29 -10.22
N LEU A 7 0.50 -1.32 -10.81
CA LEU A 7 1.92 -1.64 -10.60
C LEU A 7 2.82 -0.49 -11.07
N LEU A 8 2.55 0.02 -12.28
CA LEU A 8 3.29 1.14 -12.85
C LEU A 8 3.13 2.42 -12.03
N LEU A 9 1.91 2.72 -11.57
CA LEU A 9 1.63 3.84 -10.67
C LEU A 9 2.38 3.69 -9.34
N GLY A 10 2.42 2.49 -8.76
CA GLY A 10 3.16 2.21 -7.53
C GLY A 10 4.66 2.44 -7.69
N LEU A 11 5.23 2.01 -8.83
CA LEU A 11 6.62 2.26 -9.18
C LEU A 11 6.91 3.76 -9.36
N ILE A 12 6.06 4.49 -10.09
CA ILE A 12 6.22 5.94 -10.30
C ILE A 12 6.10 6.70 -8.98
N LEU A 13 5.16 6.34 -8.12
CA LEU A 13 5.00 6.97 -6.80
C LEU A 13 6.23 6.72 -5.92
N TYR A 14 6.76 5.51 -5.90
CA TYR A 14 7.91 5.16 -5.06
C TYR A 14 9.22 5.78 -5.55
N PHE A 15 9.49 5.71 -6.86
CA PHE A 15 10.75 6.16 -7.45
C PHE A 15 10.73 7.63 -7.91
N GLY A 16 9.56 8.22 -8.15
CA GLY A 16 9.45 9.57 -8.73
C GLY A 16 8.92 10.64 -7.78
N LEU A 17 7.94 10.30 -6.93
CA LEU A 17 7.19 11.30 -6.13
C LEU A 17 7.36 11.14 -4.62
N SER A 18 7.88 10.02 -4.13
CA SER A 18 8.05 9.76 -2.70
C SER A 18 9.34 10.41 -2.18
N PRO A 19 9.26 11.48 -1.37
CA PRO A 19 10.43 12.06 -0.73
C PRO A 19 11.11 11.09 0.25
N PHE A 20 10.40 10.07 0.75
CA PHE A 20 10.98 9.02 1.60
C PHE A 20 11.65 7.91 0.80
N GLY A 21 11.10 7.54 -0.37
CA GLY A 21 11.71 6.57 -1.29
C GLY A 21 13.03 7.09 -1.83
N LEU A 22 13.05 8.32 -2.34
CA LEU A 22 14.27 8.97 -2.85
C LEU A 22 15.32 9.18 -1.75
N LYS A 23 14.93 9.64 -0.56
CA LYS A 23 15.85 9.77 0.58
C LYS A 23 16.40 8.44 1.07
N ALA A 24 15.64 7.34 0.95
CA ALA A 24 16.13 6.02 1.33
C ALA A 24 17.26 5.52 0.42
N PHE A 25 17.23 5.88 -0.88
CA PHE A 25 18.33 5.61 -1.81
C PHE A 25 19.58 6.44 -1.50
N ASP A 26 19.42 7.72 -1.14
CA ASP A 26 20.54 8.61 -0.79
C ASP A 26 21.17 8.31 0.58
N LEU A 27 20.37 7.98 1.60
CA LEU A 27 20.85 7.72 2.97
C LEU A 27 21.51 6.33 3.13
N GLY A 28 21.28 5.43 2.17
CA GLY A 28 21.73 4.04 2.20
C GLY A 28 20.95 3.17 3.19
N MET A 29 20.74 1.88 2.84
CA MET A 29 19.85 0.99 3.61
C MET A 29 20.28 0.78 5.07
N LYS A 30 21.57 0.96 5.40
CA LYS A 30 22.09 0.82 6.77
C LYS A 30 21.53 1.90 7.71
N VAL A 31 21.28 3.11 7.22
CA VAL A 31 20.69 4.22 8.00
C VAL A 31 19.17 4.08 8.03
N VAL A 32 18.56 3.74 6.90
CA VAL A 32 17.11 3.54 6.77
C VAL A 32 16.60 2.46 7.72
N MET A 33 17.30 1.34 7.86
CA MET A 33 16.90 0.26 8.78
C MET A 33 17.02 0.64 10.26
N LYS A 34 17.96 1.55 10.59
CA LYS A 34 18.20 2.01 11.97
C LYS A 34 17.18 3.03 12.44
N THR A 35 16.65 3.87 11.54
CA THR A 35 15.66 4.88 11.90
C THR A 35 14.23 4.36 11.69
N PRO A 36 13.41 4.24 12.75
CA PRO A 36 12.08 3.66 12.67
C PRO A 36 11.17 4.31 11.62
N THR A 37 11.22 5.65 11.50
CA THR A 37 10.40 6.39 10.54
C THR A 37 10.77 6.07 9.10
N TYR A 38 12.07 6.03 8.77
CA TYR A 38 12.51 5.70 7.41
C TYR A 38 12.27 4.22 7.08
N ARG A 39 12.49 3.31 8.02
CA ARG A 39 12.17 1.88 7.85
C ARG A 39 10.70 1.64 7.52
N HIS A 40 9.80 2.33 8.24
CA HIS A 40 8.37 2.19 8.01
C HIS A 40 8.01 2.58 6.57
N TRP A 41 8.37 3.79 6.13
CA TRP A 41 8.00 4.27 4.79
C TRP A 41 8.71 3.55 3.64
N ALA A 42 10.00 3.25 3.80
CA ALA A 42 10.81 2.67 2.72
C ALA A 42 10.65 1.15 2.59
N VAL A 43 10.25 0.44 3.65
CA VAL A 43 10.21 -1.03 3.64
C VAL A 43 8.84 -1.56 4.03
N GLU A 44 8.37 -1.25 5.24
CA GLU A 44 7.15 -1.85 5.76
C GLU A 44 5.92 -1.41 4.96
N HIS A 45 5.79 -0.10 4.72
CA HIS A 45 4.69 0.53 4.00
C HIS A 45 4.60 0.03 2.57
N ILE A 46 5.70 0.10 1.80
CA ILE A 46 5.68 -0.38 0.42
C ILE A 46 5.40 -1.88 0.33
N THR A 47 5.91 -2.68 1.28
CA THR A 47 5.64 -4.12 1.33
C THR A 47 4.16 -4.39 1.55
N THR A 48 3.53 -3.71 2.53
CA THR A 48 2.09 -3.84 2.77
C THR A 48 1.26 -3.36 1.57
N MET A 49 1.67 -2.28 0.90
CA MET A 49 0.99 -1.79 -0.31
C MET A 49 1.05 -2.79 -1.46
N ILE A 50 2.20 -3.42 -1.70
CA ILE A 50 2.35 -4.46 -2.73
C ILE A 50 1.44 -5.65 -2.43
N ILE A 51 1.39 -6.11 -1.18
CA ILE A 51 0.52 -7.21 -0.75
C ILE A 51 -0.96 -6.83 -0.95
N ALA A 52 -1.36 -5.63 -0.55
CA ALA A 52 -2.74 -5.15 -0.73
C ALA A 52 -3.14 -5.11 -2.21
N VAL A 53 -2.26 -4.64 -3.10
CA VAL A 53 -2.49 -4.64 -4.54
C VAL A 53 -2.57 -6.07 -5.09
N ALA A 54 -1.69 -6.98 -4.67
CA ALA A 54 -1.75 -8.38 -5.08
C ALA A 54 -3.08 -9.05 -4.68
N ILE A 55 -3.56 -8.81 -3.47
CA ILE A 55 -4.85 -9.30 -2.99
C ILE A 55 -6.00 -8.72 -3.82
N ALA A 56 -5.97 -7.42 -4.10
CA ALA A 56 -6.96 -6.78 -4.98
C ALA A 56 -6.94 -7.40 -6.40
N GLN A 57 -5.78 -7.84 -6.90
CA GLN A 57 -5.65 -8.51 -8.20
C GLN A 57 -6.34 -9.85 -8.21
N ILE A 58 -6.03 -10.66 -7.20
CA ILE A 58 -6.62 -11.97 -7.01
C ILE A 58 -8.13 -11.80 -6.90
N GLY A 59 -8.60 -10.83 -6.11
CA GLY A 59 -10.01 -10.47 -6.01
C GLY A 59 -10.68 -10.20 -7.34
N ARG A 60 -10.05 -9.41 -8.21
CA ARG A 60 -10.56 -9.10 -9.55
C ARG A 60 -10.60 -10.34 -10.45
N ILE A 61 -9.57 -11.18 -10.43
CA ILE A 61 -9.51 -12.41 -11.22
C ILE A 61 -10.58 -13.42 -10.76
N VAL A 62 -10.69 -13.63 -9.44
CA VAL A 62 -11.61 -14.58 -8.81
C VAL A 62 -13.07 -14.13 -8.92
N SER A 63 -13.33 -12.81 -8.90
CA SER A 63 -14.65 -12.23 -9.18
C SER A 63 -15.04 -12.42 -10.65
N LYS A 64 -14.13 -12.18 -11.60
CA LYS A 64 -14.40 -12.37 -13.04
C LYS A 64 -14.69 -13.82 -13.42
N LYS A 65 -14.07 -14.80 -12.74
CA LYS A 65 -14.28 -16.23 -12.97
C LYS A 65 -15.45 -16.81 -12.16
N ALA A 66 -16.25 -15.97 -11.48
CA ALA A 66 -17.36 -16.45 -10.67
C ALA A 66 -18.53 -16.91 -11.56
N PRO A 67 -19.19 -18.04 -11.22
CA PRO A 67 -20.25 -18.63 -12.05
C PRO A 67 -21.60 -17.89 -11.96
N SER A 68 -21.80 -17.03 -10.95
CA SER A 68 -23.01 -16.22 -10.79
C SER A 68 -22.68 -14.78 -10.41
N ASP A 69 -23.55 -13.86 -10.78
CA ASP A 69 -23.38 -12.42 -10.47
C ASP A 69 -23.35 -12.17 -8.96
N LEU A 70 -24.15 -12.92 -8.18
CA LEU A 70 -24.12 -12.84 -6.72
C LEU A 70 -22.73 -13.20 -6.16
N LEU A 71 -22.13 -14.30 -6.64
CA LEU A 71 -20.78 -14.69 -6.20
C LEU A 71 -19.71 -13.70 -6.68
N LYS A 72 -19.87 -13.13 -7.87
CA LYS A 72 -18.96 -12.12 -8.45
C LYS A 72 -18.87 -10.88 -7.56
N HIS A 73 -20.01 -10.33 -7.13
CA HIS A 73 -20.05 -9.16 -6.25
C HIS A 73 -19.58 -9.49 -4.84
N LYS A 74 -19.98 -10.64 -4.28
CA LYS A 74 -19.54 -11.07 -2.94
C LYS A 74 -18.02 -11.25 -2.87
N ARG A 75 -17.42 -11.91 -3.86
CA ARG A 75 -15.95 -12.09 -3.94
C ARG A 75 -15.26 -10.74 -4.09
N ALA A 76 -15.72 -9.88 -4.99
CA ALA A 76 -15.15 -8.54 -5.15
C ALA A 76 -15.17 -7.75 -3.83
N ALA A 77 -16.30 -7.73 -3.13
CA ALA A 77 -16.45 -7.04 -1.86
C ALA A 77 -15.45 -7.55 -0.80
N ILE A 78 -15.31 -8.86 -0.64
CA ILE A 78 -14.40 -9.45 0.36
C ILE A 78 -12.95 -9.06 0.07
N TYR A 79 -12.47 -9.31 -1.16
CA TYR A 79 -11.06 -9.07 -1.48
C TYR A 79 -10.71 -7.58 -1.48
N TYR A 80 -11.61 -6.70 -1.94
CA TYR A 80 -11.37 -5.27 -1.86
C TYR A 80 -11.44 -4.75 -0.42
N SER A 81 -12.35 -5.25 0.42
CA SER A 81 -12.37 -4.89 1.84
C SER A 81 -11.08 -5.29 2.55
N ILE A 82 -10.53 -6.48 2.26
CA ILE A 82 -9.23 -6.90 2.82
C ILE A 82 -8.10 -5.99 2.34
N ALA A 83 -8.06 -5.66 1.05
CA ALA A 83 -7.05 -4.76 0.50
C ALA A 83 -7.13 -3.36 1.14
N VAL A 84 -8.33 -2.80 1.28
CA VAL A 84 -8.55 -1.50 1.94
C VAL A 84 -8.15 -1.56 3.40
N PHE A 85 -8.49 -2.64 4.11
CA PHE A 85 -8.13 -2.82 5.52
C PHE A 85 -6.62 -2.84 5.73
N LEU A 86 -5.88 -3.56 4.87
CA LEU A 86 -4.41 -3.57 4.90
C LEU A 86 -3.81 -2.19 4.61
N ILE A 87 -4.40 -1.45 3.67
CA ILE A 87 -3.96 -0.09 3.38
C ILE A 87 -4.16 0.81 4.61
N LEU A 88 -5.32 0.70 5.26
CA LEU A 88 -5.66 1.47 6.45
C LEU A 88 -4.72 1.16 7.63
N LEU A 89 -4.34 -0.09 7.82
CA LEU A 89 -3.38 -0.50 8.85
C LEU A 89 -1.96 0.04 8.61
N SER A 90 -1.60 0.27 7.34
CA SER A 90 -0.29 0.78 6.95
C SER A 90 -0.16 2.30 7.09
N ILE A 91 -1.22 3.01 7.52
CA ILE A 91 -1.17 4.43 7.81
C ILE A 91 -0.61 4.60 9.23
N PRO A 92 0.51 5.33 9.42
CA PRO A 92 1.07 5.57 10.75
C PRO A 92 0.22 6.57 11.52
N TYR A 93 -0.80 6.09 12.24
CA TYR A 93 -1.70 6.91 13.07
C TYR A 93 -0.96 7.72 14.14
N ALA A 94 0.17 7.21 14.66
CA ALA A 94 1.02 7.93 15.60
C ALA A 94 1.58 9.25 15.00
N PHE A 95 1.97 9.23 13.72
CA PHE A 95 2.45 10.43 13.02
C PHE A 95 1.33 11.44 12.73
N VAL A 96 0.11 10.94 12.49
CA VAL A 96 -1.07 11.77 12.24
C VAL A 96 -1.55 12.44 13.54
N GLY A 97 -1.59 11.70 14.66
CA GLY A 97 -1.95 12.23 15.97
C GLY A 97 -0.98 13.32 16.44
N GLU A 98 0.33 13.07 16.34
CA GLU A 98 1.34 14.02 16.81
C GLU A 98 1.38 15.33 16.00
N ARG A 99 1.01 15.30 14.70
CA ARG A 99 0.86 16.51 13.88
C ARG A 99 -0.39 17.32 14.19
N LEU A 100 -1.50 16.68 14.58
CA LEU A 100 -2.77 17.34 14.87
C LEU A 100 -2.79 18.04 16.24
N PHE A 101 -2.11 17.47 17.23
CA PHE A 101 -2.05 18.05 18.59
C PHE A 101 -0.89 19.03 18.80
N ARG A 102 0.06 19.15 17.87
CA ARG A 102 1.12 20.16 17.90
C ARG A 102 0.72 21.52 17.29
N SER A 103 -0.41 21.58 16.59
CA SER A 103 -0.94 22.81 15.97
C SER A 103 -2.06 23.48 16.77
N LEU A 104 -2.30 23.01 18.01
CA LEU A 104 -3.19 23.59 19.01
C LEU A 104 -2.36 24.01 20.23
#